data_AF-A0AAU9UTK5-F1
#
_entry.id   AF-A0AAU9UTK5-F1
#
_cell.length_a   1.000
_cell.length_b   1.000
_cell.length_c   1.000
_cell.angle_alpha   90.00
_cell.angle_beta   90.00
_cell.angle_gamma   90.00
#
_symmetry.space_group_name_H-M   'P 1'
#
loop_
_entity.id
_entity.type
_entity.pdbx_description
1 polymer ?
#
loop_
_entity_poly.entity_id
_entity_poly.type
_entity_poly.pdbx_seq_one_letter_code
_entity_poly.pdbx_strand_id
1 'polypeptide(L)'
;MQVDYARVNLRAYKQQPSRLEHTVAIDETWVNLYRPPEKDQTKVWLATGEKQPSVVVKSRFGPKLILVLAMDFNGICYYELLGQHETVNHSRYIQFLNNLMDQWGKNHTQYGC
;
A
#
# COMPACT_ATOMS: atom_id res chain seq x y z
N MET A 1 -1.64 18.65 -18.88
CA MET A 1 -2.45 17.78 -18.00
C MET A 1 -1.88 17.64 -16.59
N GLN A 2 -0.75 16.94 -16.35
CA GLN A 2 -0.20 16.79 -14.98
C GLN A 2 0.12 18.14 -14.31
N VAL A 3 0.77 19.05 -15.05
CA VAL A 3 1.09 20.41 -14.56
C VAL A 3 -0.16 21.21 -14.22
N ASP A 4 -1.24 21.02 -14.98
CA ASP A 4 -2.49 21.75 -14.77
C ASP A 4 -3.21 21.28 -13.51
N TYR A 5 -3.28 19.96 -13.27
CA TYR A 5 -3.79 19.41 -12.01
C TYR A 5 -2.97 19.88 -10.80
N ALA A 6 -1.64 19.90 -10.93
CA ALA A 6 -0.77 20.39 -9.86
C ALA A 6 -1.04 21.88 -9.55
N ARG A 7 -1.23 22.72 -10.57
CA ARG A 7 -1.57 24.14 -10.39
C ARG A 7 -2.92 24.33 -9.71
N VAL A 8 -3.94 23.57 -10.12
CA VAL A 8 -5.28 23.63 -9.53
C VAL A 8 -5.24 23.20 -8.06
N ASN A 9 -4.62 22.06 -7.76
CA ASN A 9 -4.50 21.56 -6.39
C ASN A 9 -3.69 22.50 -5.50
N LEU A 10 -2.60 23.09 -6.02
CA LEU A 10 -1.82 24.09 -5.29
C LEU A 10 -2.64 25.36 -4.99
N ARG A 11 -3.46 25.84 -5.94
CA ARG A 11 -4.34 26.99 -5.70
C ARG A 11 -5.37 26.66 -4.62
N ALA A 12 -6.00 25.48 -4.69
CA ALA A 12 -6.97 25.04 -3.70
C ALA A 12 -6.35 24.92 -2.29
N TYR A 13 -5.14 24.35 -2.19
CA TYR A 13 -4.40 24.28 -0.93
C TYR A 13 -4.08 25.66 -0.36
N LYS A 14 -3.63 26.61 -1.20
CA LYS A 14 -3.35 27.98 -0.76
C LYS A 14 -4.59 28.71 -0.22
N GLN A 15 -5.78 28.35 -0.70
CA GLN A 15 -7.04 28.89 -0.20
C GLN A 15 -7.50 28.21 1.09
N GLN A 16 -7.26 26.90 1.22
CA GLN A 16 -7.64 26.11 2.39
C GLN A 16 -6.57 25.08 2.72
N PRO A 17 -5.60 25.42 3.60
CA PRO A 17 -4.52 24.50 3.97
C PRO A 17 -5.00 23.22 4.66
N SER A 18 -6.08 23.30 5.46
CA SER A 18 -6.68 22.15 6.16
C SER A 18 -7.26 21.09 5.22
N ARG A 19 -7.36 21.36 3.92
CA ARG A 19 -7.82 20.38 2.92
C ARG A 19 -6.98 19.11 2.91
N LEU A 20 -5.68 19.19 3.22
CA LEU A 20 -4.83 18.00 3.33
C LEU A 20 -5.26 17.10 4.50
N GLU A 21 -5.71 17.68 5.62
CA GLU A 21 -6.20 16.93 6.79
C GLU A 21 -7.49 16.17 6.50
N HIS A 22 -8.29 16.65 5.54
CA HIS A 22 -9.55 16.03 5.13
C HIS A 22 -9.43 15.17 3.86
N THR A 23 -8.21 14.92 3.37
CA THR A 23 -7.99 14.11 2.17
C THR A 23 -7.62 12.68 2.57
N VAL A 24 -8.37 11.71 2.05
CA VAL A 24 -8.02 10.28 2.14
C VAL A 24 -7.37 9.86 0.83
N ALA A 25 -6.16 9.32 0.91
CA ALA A 25 -5.47 8.68 -0.21
C ALA A 25 -5.72 7.17 -0.16
N ILE A 26 -5.96 6.57 -1.33
CA ILE A 26 -6.21 5.13 -1.48
C ILE A 26 -5.29 4.60 -2.57
N ASP A 27 -4.61 3.49 -2.31
CA ASP A 27 -3.76 2.82 -3.30
C ASP A 27 -3.69 1.30 -3.07
N GLU A 28 -3.23 0.58 -4.09
CA GLU A 28 -3.17 -0.88 -4.16
C GLU A 28 -1.73 -1.34 -4.41
N THR A 29 -1.22 -2.23 -3.56
CA THR A 29 0.17 -2.70 -3.67
C THR A 29 0.29 -4.21 -3.52
N TRP A 30 1.27 -4.80 -4.21
CA TRP A 30 1.57 -6.22 -4.12
C TRP A 30 2.47 -6.51 -2.92
N VAL A 31 2.01 -7.38 -2.03
CA VAL A 31 2.78 -7.87 -0.88
C VAL A 31 3.27 -9.29 -1.19
N ASN A 32 4.59 -9.45 -1.25
CA ASN A 32 5.21 -10.77 -1.43
C ASN A 32 5.34 -11.47 -0.07
N LEU A 33 4.82 -12.70 0.04
CA LEU A 33 4.94 -13.48 1.29
C LEU A 33 6.36 -14.02 1.52
N TYR A 34 7.19 -14.02 0.49
CA TYR A 34 8.60 -14.38 0.58
C TYR A 34 9.48 -13.24 0.08
N ARG A 35 10.36 -12.75 0.97
CA ARG A 35 11.48 -11.89 0.61
C ARG A 35 12.74 -12.75 0.54
N PRO A 36 13.29 -13.05 -0.65
CA PRO A 36 14.60 -13.66 -0.75
C PRO A 36 15.65 -12.73 -0.14
N PRO A 37 16.72 -13.30 0.41
CA PRO A 37 17.84 -12.53 0.90
C PRO A 37 18.49 -11.73 -0.24
N GLU A 38 18.87 -10.49 0.06
CA GLU A 38 19.64 -9.65 -0.85
C GLU A 38 21.05 -10.21 -1.05
N LYS A 39 21.75 -9.80 -2.12
CA LYS A 39 23.09 -10.32 -2.43
C LYS A 39 24.08 -10.16 -1.28
N ASP A 40 23.94 -9.09 -0.49
CA ASP A 40 24.79 -8.86 0.68
C ASP A 40 24.42 -9.77 1.86
N GLN A 41 23.16 -10.18 1.95
CA GLN A 41 22.65 -11.10 2.98
C GLN A 41 22.99 -12.58 2.65
N THR A 42 23.40 -12.88 1.42
CA THR A 42 23.79 -14.24 0.99
C THR A 42 25.30 -14.47 1.00
N LYS A 43 26.09 -13.48 1.45
CA LYS A 43 27.55 -13.61 1.57
C LYS A 43 27.89 -14.54 2.74
N VAL A 44 28.62 -15.60 2.43
CA VAL A 44 29.15 -16.55 3.41
C VAL A 44 30.65 -16.67 3.23
N TRP A 45 31.37 -16.84 4.34
CA TRP A 45 32.79 -17.17 4.31
C TRP A 45 32.91 -18.66 3.96
N LEU A 46 33.65 -18.97 2.90
CA LEU A 46 33.86 -20.33 2.41
C LEU A 46 35.36 -20.63 2.38
N ALA A 47 35.72 -21.87 2.71
CA ALA A 47 37.09 -22.33 2.52
C ALA A 47 37.41 -22.50 1.02
N THR A 48 38.69 -22.40 0.66
CA THR A 48 39.14 -22.62 -0.72
C THR A 48 38.72 -24.01 -1.20
N GLY A 49 37.88 -24.06 -2.24
CA GLY A 49 37.36 -25.31 -2.81
C GLY A 49 35.97 -25.72 -2.31
N GLU A 50 35.40 -25.01 -1.34
CA GLU A 50 34.05 -25.26 -0.84
C GLU A 50 32.97 -24.69 -1.76
N LYS A 51 31.88 -25.42 -1.95
CA LYS A 51 30.76 -24.97 -2.80
C LYS A 51 29.91 -23.94 -2.08
N GLN A 52 29.52 -22.89 -2.80
CA GLN A 52 28.58 -21.89 -2.29
C GLN A 52 27.21 -22.53 -2.00
N PRO A 53 26.56 -22.21 -0.86
CA PRO A 53 25.19 -22.60 -0.59
C PRO A 53 24.24 -22.09 -1.68
N SER A 54 23.29 -22.92 -2.09
CA SER A 54 22.27 -22.50 -3.05
C SER A 54 21.33 -21.48 -2.41
N VAL A 55 21.06 -20.39 -3.15
CA VAL A 55 20.09 -19.38 -2.74
C VAL A 55 18.80 -19.64 -3.51
N VAL A 56 17.68 -19.67 -2.79
CA VAL A 56 16.35 -19.79 -3.41
C VAL A 56 16.08 -18.54 -4.25
N VAL A 57 15.91 -18.72 -5.56
CA VAL A 57 15.65 -17.63 -6.50
C VAL A 57 14.19 -17.17 -6.34
N LYS A 58 14.00 -15.84 -6.40
CA LYS A 58 12.68 -15.20 -6.37
C LYS A 58 11.84 -15.72 -7.56
N SER A 59 10.80 -16.52 -7.30
CA SER A 59 9.84 -16.89 -8.33
C SER A 59 8.94 -15.69 -8.62
N ARG A 60 8.81 -15.30 -9.90
CA ARG A 60 7.85 -14.27 -10.35
C ARG A 60 6.40 -14.66 -10.03
N PHE A 61 6.14 -15.95 -9.88
CA PHE A 61 4.83 -16.55 -9.55
C PHE A 61 4.76 -17.01 -8.09
N GLY A 62 5.68 -16.54 -7.24
CA GLY A 62 5.60 -16.78 -5.81
C GLY A 62 4.29 -16.26 -5.22
N PRO A 63 3.88 -16.79 -4.05
CA PRO A 63 2.65 -16.36 -3.40
C PRO A 63 2.73 -14.87 -3.07
N LYS A 64 1.78 -14.12 -3.61
CA LYS A 64 1.63 -12.67 -3.45
C LYS A 64 0.18 -12.34 -3.15
N LEU A 65 0.00 -11.34 -2.31
CA LEU A 65 -1.30 -10.81 -1.91
C LEU A 65 -1.41 -9.37 -2.42
N ILE A 66 -2.63 -8.87 -2.56
CA ILE A 66 -2.87 -7.44 -2.80
C ILE A 66 -3.28 -6.81 -1.48
N LEU A 67 -2.59 -5.74 -1.11
CA LEU A 67 -3.00 -4.84 -0.04
C LEU A 67 -3.67 -3.63 -0.66
N VAL A 68 -4.93 -3.39 -0.32
CA VAL A 68 -5.64 -2.14 -0.61
C VAL A 68 -5.63 -1.31 0.66
N LEU A 69 -5.06 -0.11 0.61
CA LEU A 69 -4.84 0.74 1.78
C LEU A 69 -5.50 2.10 1.58
N ALA A 70 -6.21 2.58 2.60
CA ALA A 70 -6.67 3.94 2.72
C ALA A 70 -5.98 4.64 3.91
N MET A 71 -5.43 5.82 3.67
CA MET A 71 -4.77 6.64 4.68
C MET A 71 -5.17 8.11 4.59
N ASP A 72 -5.24 8.78 5.73
CA ASP A 72 -5.43 10.21 5.86
C ASP A 72 -4.21 10.86 6.51
N PHE A 73 -4.36 12.12 6.95
CA PHE A 73 -3.31 12.87 7.64
C PHE A 73 -2.91 12.26 8.99
N ASN A 74 -3.81 11.55 9.67
CA ASN A 74 -3.58 10.95 10.98
C ASN A 74 -3.01 9.53 10.89
N GLY A 75 -3.13 8.87 9.73
CA GLY A 75 -2.51 7.57 9.48
C GLY A 75 -3.41 6.65 8.66
N ILE A 76 -3.35 5.35 8.97
CA ILE A 76 -4.11 4.32 8.24
C ILE A 76 -5.57 4.34 8.72
N CYS A 77 -6.49 4.59 7.79
CA CYS A 77 -7.94 4.59 8.05
C CYS A 77 -8.52 3.18 7.98
N TYR A 78 -8.16 2.45 6.92
CA TYR A 78 -8.69 1.13 6.61
C TYR A 78 -7.76 0.41 5.66
N TYR A 79 -7.72 -0.92 5.73
CA TYR A 79 -7.01 -1.74 4.77
C TYR A 79 -7.69 -3.09 4.59
N GLU A 80 -7.54 -3.66 3.40
CA GLU A 80 -7.91 -5.03 3.11
C GLU A 80 -6.71 -5.76 2.51
N LEU A 81 -6.43 -6.96 3.05
CA LEU A 81 -5.47 -7.89 2.46
C LEU A 81 -6.27 -8.95 1.70
N LEU A 82 -6.18 -8.92 0.37
CA LEU A 82 -6.85 -9.89 -0.50
C LEU A 82 -6.11 -11.22 -0.48
N GLY A 83 -6.88 -12.30 -0.49
CA GLY A 83 -6.37 -13.67 -0.48
C GLY A 83 -5.52 -14.00 -1.71
N GLN A 84 -4.83 -15.13 -1.64
CA GLN A 84 -4.02 -15.59 -2.76
C GLN A 84 -4.94 -15.88 -3.97
N HIS A 85 -4.60 -15.29 -5.13
CA HIS A 85 -5.40 -15.33 -6.38
C HIS A 85 -6.64 -14.43 -6.42
N GLU A 86 -6.90 -13.64 -5.39
CA GLU A 86 -7.90 -12.57 -5.46
C GLU A 86 -7.30 -11.30 -6.08
N THR A 87 -8.14 -10.53 -6.78
CA THR A 87 -7.78 -9.25 -7.39
C THR A 87 -8.84 -8.22 -7.12
N VAL A 88 -8.47 -6.94 -7.15
CA VAL A 88 -9.44 -5.85 -7.10
C VAL A 88 -10.20 -5.83 -8.43
N ASN A 89 -11.49 -6.12 -8.36
CA ASN A 89 -12.43 -5.91 -9.45
C ASN A 89 -13.40 -4.77 -9.07
N HIS A 90 -14.27 -4.38 -9.99
CA HIS A 90 -15.18 -3.27 -9.77
C HIS A 90 -16.10 -3.46 -8.54
N SER A 91 -16.72 -4.64 -8.38
CA SER A 91 -17.62 -4.90 -7.25
C SER A 91 -16.87 -4.93 -5.92
N ARG A 92 -15.65 -5.46 -5.93
CA ARG A 92 -14.78 -5.49 -4.75
C ARG A 92 -14.32 -4.09 -4.35
N TYR A 93 -13.98 -3.24 -5.31
CA TYR A 93 -13.61 -1.85 -5.03
C TYR A 93 -14.78 -1.06 -4.42
N ILE A 94 -16.00 -1.26 -4.92
CA ILE A 94 -17.20 -0.67 -4.30
C ILE A 94 -17.37 -1.16 -2.85
N GLN A 95 -17.20 -2.46 -2.60
CA GLN A 95 -17.30 -3.01 -1.26
C GLN A 95 -16.24 -2.40 -0.32
N PHE A 96 -14.99 -2.28 -0.79
CA PHE A 96 -13.91 -1.62 -0.05
C PHE A 96 -14.27 -0.17 0.32
N LEU A 97 -14.81 0.60 -0.63
CA LEU A 97 -15.22 1.99 -0.38
C LEU A 97 -16.37 2.09 0.63
N ASN A 98 -17.36 1.21 0.56
CA ASN A 98 -18.44 1.18 1.55
C ASN A 98 -17.89 0.86 2.95
N ASN A 99 -17.03 -0.15 3.06
CA ASN A 99 -16.38 -0.52 4.32
C ASN A 99 -15.53 0.65 4.86
N LEU A 100 -14.76 1.30 3.99
CA LEU A 100 -13.96 2.48 4.33
C LEU A 100 -14.84 3.61 4.89
N MET A 101 -15.93 3.95 4.22
CA MET A 101 -16.84 5.01 4.67
C MET A 101 -17.46 4.71 6.03
N ASP A 102 -17.87 3.45 6.25
CA ASP A 102 -18.42 3.02 7.53
C ASP A 102 -17.39 3.08 8.67
N GLN A 103 -16.13 2.72 8.40
CA GLN A 103 -15.05 2.74 9.39
C GLN A 103 -14.50 4.15 9.66
N TRP A 104 -14.20 4.88 8.59
CA TRP A 104 -13.69 6.25 8.67
C TRP A 104 -14.72 7.17 9.32
N GLY A 105 -16.00 7.04 8.98
CA GLY A 105 -17.11 7.75 9.62
C GLY A 105 -17.13 7.54 11.12
N LYS A 106 -17.09 6.30 11.61
CA LYS A 106 -17.05 6.01 13.07
C LYS A 106 -15.86 6.68 13.78
N ASN A 107 -14.70 6.68 13.13
CA ASN A 107 -13.46 7.21 13.71
C ASN A 107 -13.34 8.74 13.62
N HIS A 108 -14.12 9.40 12.76
CA HIS A 108 -14.12 10.86 12.62
C HIS A 108 -15.32 11.55 13.27
N THR A 109 -16.42 10.84 13.58
CA THR A 109 -17.52 11.39 14.40
C THR A 109 -17.12 11.65 15.85
N GLN A 110 -16.04 11.02 16.35
CA GLN A 110 -15.46 11.31 17.68
C GLN A 110 -14.65 12.62 17.76
N TYR A 111 -14.36 13.26 16.63
CA TYR A 111 -13.73 14.59 16.54
C TYR A 111 -14.64 15.55 15.78
N GLY A 112 -15.90 15.61 16.24
CA GLY A 112 -17.02 16.28 15.59
C GLY A 112 -16.73 17.70 15.07
N CYS A 113 -17.34 17.96 13.92
CA CYS A 113 -18.06 19.20 13.70
C CYS A 113 -19.49 19.05 14.22
#